data_AF-A0A956G9K5-F1
#
_entry.id   AF-A0A956G9K5-F1
#
_cell.length_a   1.000
_cell.length_b   1.000
_cell.length_c   1.000
_cell.angle_alpha   90.00
_cell.angle_beta   90.00
_cell.angle_gamma   90.00
#
_symmetry.space_group_name_H-M   'P 1'
#
loop_
_entity.id
_entity.type
_entity.pdbx_description
1 polymer ?
#
loop_
_entity_poly.entity_id
_entity_poly.type
_entity_poly.pdbx_seq_one_letter_code
_entity_poly.pdbx_strand_id
1 'polypeptide(L)'
;MKTLRIALIALCAAALVSACKKEKKPDPGSASGVGSATGATKPGTAASQPAMKKHRRGRRGRWMKRRMEALKAAAKLTDEQMTKVAEVMKAERHAKRAARKANPGPENKEKRKEARAAARKASEEALKKFLKPEQVAAYTKLRDEWRAKRKARREARRKRMKEQFDAFTKEAKLKPKQVEQLAALMKEARKAHRSSWRKMKGMDREARKAKRKEMRDAMDAKVKKVLDDKQFTAYQAWHEKMRQDRRKRWRERRGAGGGTGSGSGGDSDGAGAAAGPDDDSDNE
;
A
#
# COMPACT_ATOMS: atom_id res chain seq x y z
N MET A 1 31.58 2.94 -17.51
CA MET A 1 31.17 3.00 -16.08
C MET A 1 29.73 2.56 -15.77
N LYS A 2 28.72 2.79 -16.63
CA LYS A 2 27.32 2.41 -16.33
C LYS A 2 27.08 0.88 -16.33
N THR A 3 27.82 0.13 -17.15
CA THR A 3 27.75 -1.34 -17.25
C THR A 3 28.24 -2.06 -15.98
N LEU A 4 29.33 -1.58 -15.38
CA LEU A 4 29.90 -2.15 -14.14
C LEU A 4 28.94 -2.04 -12.94
N ARG A 5 28.13 -0.97 -12.86
CA ARG A 5 27.17 -0.81 -11.76
C ARG A 5 25.97 -1.76 -11.85
N ILE A 6 25.56 -2.15 -13.06
CA ILE A 6 24.46 -3.11 -13.25
C ILE A 6 24.94 -4.53 -12.89
N ALA A 7 26.17 -4.89 -13.27
CA ALA A 7 26.78 -6.17 -12.91
C ALA A 7 26.89 -6.33 -11.38
N LEU A 8 27.33 -5.29 -10.67
CA LEU A 8 27.45 -5.33 -9.20
C LEU A 8 26.10 -5.55 -8.49
N ILE A 9 25.02 -4.93 -8.98
CA ILE A 9 23.67 -5.11 -8.40
C ILE A 9 23.14 -6.53 -8.67
N ALA A 10 23.40 -7.09 -9.84
CA ALA A 10 23.04 -8.47 -10.17
C ALA A 10 23.80 -9.49 -9.31
N LEU A 11 25.09 -9.26 -9.06
CA LEU A 11 25.94 -10.10 -8.21
C LEU A 11 25.49 -10.06 -6.74
N CYS A 12 25.15 -8.88 -6.21
CA CYS A 12 24.59 -8.75 -4.86
C CYS A 12 23.22 -9.44 -4.71
N ALA A 13 22.39 -9.43 -5.75
CA ALA A 13 21.11 -10.13 -5.72
C ALA A 13 21.28 -11.66 -5.76
N ALA A 14 22.26 -12.17 -6.50
CA ALA A 14 22.58 -13.61 -6.54
C ALA A 14 23.18 -14.10 -5.21
N ALA A 15 24.07 -13.31 -4.60
CA ALA A 15 24.66 -13.64 -3.30
C ALA A 15 23.61 -13.75 -2.17
N LEU A 16 22.59 -12.88 -2.17
CA LEU A 16 21.49 -12.92 -1.21
C LEU A 16 20.58 -14.15 -1.36
N VAL A 17 20.47 -14.72 -2.57
CA VAL A 17 19.72 -15.97 -2.80
C VAL A 17 20.53 -17.18 -2.35
N SER A 18 21.85 -17.16 -2.54
CA SER A 18 22.75 -18.24 -2.11
C SER A 18 22.90 -18.30 -0.58
N ALA A 19 22.99 -17.15 0.09
CA ALA A 19 23.11 -17.08 1.56
C ALA A 19 21.87 -17.62 2.29
N CYS A 20 20.67 -17.51 1.70
CA CYS A 20 19.45 -18.06 2.31
C CYS A 20 19.38 -19.60 2.28
N LYS A 21 20.29 -20.30 1.60
CA LYS A 21 20.23 -21.76 1.41
C LYS A 21 21.20 -22.54 2.31
N LYS A 22 21.99 -21.86 3.16
CA LYS A 22 23.09 -22.47 3.94
C LYS A 22 23.04 -22.26 5.47
N GLU A 23 21.91 -21.87 6.05
CA GLU A 23 21.75 -21.95 7.52
C GLU A 23 21.28 -23.36 7.91
N LYS A 24 22.28 -24.25 8.05
CA LYS A 24 22.15 -25.53 8.77
C LYS A 24 21.92 -25.15 10.24
N LYS A 25 20.77 -25.53 10.80
CA LYS A 25 20.45 -25.31 12.22
C LYS A 25 21.53 -25.96 13.09
N PRO A 26 22.11 -25.27 14.09
CA PRO A 26 22.91 -25.94 15.11
C PRO A 26 22.01 -26.82 15.97
N ASP A 27 22.50 -28.02 16.27
CA ASP A 27 21.85 -28.99 17.16
C ASP A 27 21.66 -28.41 18.57
N PRO A 28 20.48 -28.58 19.18
CA PRO A 28 20.27 -28.19 20.58
C PRO A 28 20.77 -29.33 21.48
N GLY A 29 22.05 -29.28 21.85
CA GLY A 29 22.67 -30.30 22.69
C GLY A 29 23.62 -29.72 23.74
N SER A 30 23.23 -29.89 25.01
CA SER A 30 24.06 -29.92 26.21
C SER A 30 24.58 -28.60 26.79
N ALA A 31 23.87 -28.11 27.81
CA ALA A 31 24.47 -27.36 28.91
C ALA A 31 23.81 -27.82 30.22
N SER A 32 24.48 -28.77 30.89
CA SER A 32 24.26 -29.11 32.30
C SER A 32 25.05 -28.12 33.18
N GLY A 33 24.37 -27.53 34.16
CA GLY A 33 24.99 -26.60 35.12
C GLY A 33 24.04 -26.35 36.28
N VAL A 34 24.24 -27.11 37.35
CA VAL A 34 23.50 -27.08 38.62
C VAL A 34 23.98 -25.91 39.48
N GLY A 35 23.07 -25.21 40.14
CA GLY A 35 23.38 -24.19 41.14
C GLY A 35 22.14 -23.66 41.86
N SER A 36 21.90 -24.18 43.06
CA SER A 36 20.83 -23.78 44.01
C SER A 36 21.04 -22.38 44.60
N ALA A 37 19.95 -21.62 44.81
CA ALA A 37 19.65 -20.93 46.07
C ALA A 37 18.34 -20.09 45.99
N THR A 38 17.33 -20.59 46.71
CA THR A 38 16.34 -19.90 47.56
C THR A 38 16.06 -18.40 47.40
N GLY A 39 14.76 -18.09 47.23
CA GLY A 39 14.11 -16.97 47.92
C GLY A 39 13.74 -15.75 47.07
N ALA A 40 12.61 -15.81 46.34
CA ALA A 40 11.87 -14.61 45.94
C ALA A 40 10.42 -14.96 45.55
N THR A 41 9.48 -14.27 46.17
CA THR A 41 8.04 -14.22 45.89
C THR A 41 7.71 -14.24 44.40
N LYS A 42 6.86 -15.19 43.97
CA LYS A 42 6.39 -15.38 42.59
C LYS A 42 5.59 -14.16 42.08
N PRO A 43 6.08 -13.37 41.11
CA PRO A 43 5.17 -12.60 40.24
C PRO A 43 4.46 -13.61 39.33
N GLY A 44 3.12 -13.62 39.40
CA GLY A 44 2.26 -14.46 38.58
C GLY A 44 2.71 -14.40 37.12
N THR A 45 3.21 -15.52 36.62
CA THR A 45 3.59 -15.71 35.23
C THR A 45 2.30 -15.65 34.42
N ALA A 46 1.92 -14.45 33.99
CA ALA A 46 0.88 -14.28 33.00
C ALA A 46 1.34 -15.05 31.78
N ALA A 47 0.77 -16.25 31.59
CA ALA A 47 0.94 -17.07 30.42
C ALA A 47 0.58 -16.20 29.22
N SER A 48 1.60 -15.62 28.59
CA SER A 48 1.43 -14.85 27.37
C SER A 48 0.99 -15.87 26.34
N GLN A 49 -0.33 -16.05 26.21
CA GLN A 49 -0.88 -16.81 25.11
C GLN A 49 -0.20 -16.25 23.85
N PRO A 50 0.37 -17.10 22.97
CA PRO A 50 1.02 -16.64 21.76
C PRO A 50 -0.03 -15.87 20.94
N ALA A 51 -0.03 -14.55 21.11
CA ALA A 51 -1.07 -13.66 20.62
C ALA A 51 -1.24 -13.97 19.15
N MET A 52 -2.42 -14.48 18.80
CA MET A 52 -2.72 -15.08 17.51
C MET A 52 -2.37 -14.13 16.35
N LYS A 53 -1.11 -14.21 15.87
CA LYS A 53 -0.62 -13.50 14.67
C LYS A 53 -1.25 -14.06 13.37
N LYS A 54 -2.27 -14.91 13.46
CA LYS A 54 -2.86 -15.65 12.33
C LYS A 54 -3.78 -14.80 11.42
N HIS A 55 -4.30 -13.64 11.84
CA HIS A 55 -5.35 -12.96 11.05
C HIS A 55 -4.97 -11.70 10.24
N ARG A 56 -3.75 -11.16 10.35
CA ARG A 56 -3.35 -9.99 9.53
C ARG A 56 -3.07 -10.29 8.04
N ARG A 57 -3.17 -11.55 7.60
CA ARG A 57 -2.96 -11.96 6.19
C ARG A 57 -4.17 -11.71 5.26
N GLY A 58 -5.32 -11.27 5.79
CA GLY A 58 -6.63 -11.30 5.11
C GLY A 58 -6.69 -10.73 3.69
N ARG A 59 -6.41 -9.43 3.48
CA ARG A 59 -6.65 -8.82 2.14
C ARG A 59 -5.52 -9.08 1.14
N ARG A 60 -4.27 -8.96 1.59
CA ARG A 60 -3.10 -9.11 0.72
C ARG A 60 -2.86 -10.57 0.32
N GLY A 61 -3.11 -11.51 1.25
CA GLY A 61 -3.03 -12.95 0.98
C GLY A 61 -4.08 -13.37 -0.05
N ARG A 62 -5.35 -12.99 0.16
CA ARG A 62 -6.43 -13.29 -0.80
C ARG A 62 -6.18 -12.71 -2.20
N TRP A 63 -5.68 -11.48 -2.30
CA TRP A 63 -5.33 -10.91 -3.61
C TRP A 63 -4.23 -11.70 -4.32
N MET A 64 -3.19 -12.12 -3.60
CA MET A 64 -2.15 -12.97 -4.18
C MET A 64 -2.68 -14.35 -4.57
N LYS A 65 -3.51 -14.97 -3.74
CA LYS A 65 -4.13 -16.26 -4.03
C LYS A 65 -4.93 -16.20 -5.33
N ARG A 66 -5.86 -15.24 -5.46
CA ARG A 66 -6.63 -15.02 -6.70
C ARG A 66 -5.75 -14.75 -7.92
N ARG A 67 -4.65 -14.02 -7.72
CA ARG A 67 -3.67 -13.73 -8.78
C ARG A 67 -2.97 -15.01 -9.25
N MET A 68 -2.59 -15.87 -8.32
CA MET A 68 -1.97 -17.16 -8.60
C MET A 68 -2.97 -18.11 -9.27
N GLU A 69 -4.21 -18.20 -8.78
CA GLU A 69 -5.28 -19.00 -9.41
C GLU A 69 -5.54 -18.57 -10.87
N ALA A 70 -5.64 -17.26 -11.12
CA ALA A 70 -5.80 -16.74 -12.49
C ALA A 70 -4.61 -17.09 -13.40
N LEU A 71 -3.38 -17.15 -12.85
CA LEU A 71 -2.20 -17.59 -13.60
C LEU A 71 -2.20 -19.08 -13.86
N LYS A 72 -2.57 -19.88 -12.86
CA LYS A 72 -2.69 -21.34 -13.00
C LYS A 72 -3.66 -21.68 -14.13
N ALA A 73 -4.82 -21.03 -14.13
CA ALA A 73 -5.83 -21.18 -15.17
C ALA A 73 -5.35 -20.70 -16.55
N ALA A 74 -4.79 -19.48 -16.65
CA ALA A 74 -4.44 -18.89 -17.94
C ALA A 74 -3.23 -19.56 -18.63
N ALA A 75 -2.25 -20.03 -17.85
CA ALA A 75 -1.02 -20.63 -18.37
C ALA A 75 -0.92 -22.15 -18.15
N LYS A 76 -2.00 -22.78 -17.68
CA LYS A 76 -2.09 -24.22 -17.36
C LYS A 76 -0.86 -24.71 -16.57
N LEU A 77 -0.51 -23.97 -15.51
CA LEU A 77 0.69 -24.25 -14.70
C LEU A 77 0.48 -25.44 -13.78
N THR A 78 1.51 -26.28 -13.63
CA THR A 78 1.53 -27.33 -12.59
C THR A 78 1.73 -26.73 -11.21
N ASP A 79 1.41 -27.46 -10.14
CA ASP A 79 1.56 -26.98 -8.76
C ASP A 79 3.03 -26.70 -8.38
N GLU A 80 3.96 -27.46 -8.94
CA GLU A 80 5.39 -27.20 -8.81
C GLU A 80 5.81 -25.90 -9.49
N GLN A 81 5.37 -25.69 -10.75
CA GLN A 81 5.62 -24.43 -11.47
C GLN A 81 5.02 -23.25 -10.70
N MET A 82 3.82 -23.41 -10.14
CA MET A 82 3.15 -22.39 -9.33
C MET A 82 3.96 -21.97 -8.10
N THR A 83 4.60 -22.92 -7.42
CA THR A 83 5.47 -22.64 -6.29
C THR A 83 6.68 -21.81 -6.72
N LYS A 84 7.36 -22.21 -7.81
CA LYS A 84 8.50 -21.46 -8.39
C LYS A 84 8.09 -20.05 -8.85
N VAL A 85 6.93 -19.90 -9.51
CA VAL A 85 6.38 -18.58 -9.88
C VAL A 85 6.14 -17.72 -8.64
N ALA A 86 5.59 -18.29 -7.57
CA ALA A 86 5.32 -17.57 -6.33
C ALA A 86 6.61 -17.06 -5.67
N GLU A 87 7.68 -17.85 -5.69
CA GLU A 87 9.01 -17.47 -5.21
C GLU A 87 9.61 -16.33 -6.03
N VAL A 88 9.57 -16.41 -7.36
CA VAL A 88 10.04 -15.33 -8.24
C VAL A 88 9.26 -14.03 -8.00
N MET A 89 7.93 -14.11 -7.86
CA MET A 89 7.10 -12.95 -7.51
C MET A 89 7.41 -12.36 -6.13
N LYS A 90 7.75 -13.22 -5.16
CA LYS A 90 8.16 -12.80 -3.82
C LYS A 90 9.51 -12.07 -3.92
N ALA A 91 10.50 -12.63 -4.61
CA ALA A 91 11.79 -12.00 -4.84
C ALA A 91 11.65 -10.63 -5.55
N GLU A 92 10.88 -10.55 -6.64
CA GLU A 92 10.61 -9.30 -7.36
C GLU A 92 10.01 -8.24 -6.41
N ARG A 93 9.09 -8.63 -5.52
CA ARG A 93 8.51 -7.72 -4.53
C ARG A 93 9.54 -7.25 -3.50
N HIS A 94 10.42 -8.13 -3.02
CA HIS A 94 11.48 -7.76 -2.08
C HIS A 94 12.47 -6.78 -2.74
N ALA A 95 12.90 -7.04 -3.97
CA ALA A 95 13.73 -6.13 -4.75
C ALA A 95 13.08 -4.75 -4.91
N LYS A 96 11.80 -4.69 -5.29
CA LYS A 96 11.05 -3.41 -5.39
C LYS A 96 10.94 -2.67 -4.06
N ARG A 97 10.80 -3.40 -2.95
CA ARG A 97 10.76 -2.80 -1.61
C ARG A 97 12.13 -2.27 -1.20
N ALA A 98 13.20 -3.03 -1.45
CA ALA A 98 14.58 -2.63 -1.21
C ALA A 98 14.90 -1.36 -2.00
N ALA A 99 14.56 -1.31 -3.30
CA ALA A 99 14.71 -0.13 -4.14
C ALA A 99 14.00 1.11 -3.56
N ARG A 100 12.80 0.95 -3.00
CA ARG A 100 12.07 2.04 -2.34
C ARG A 100 12.73 2.49 -1.03
N LYS A 101 13.32 1.57 -0.27
CA LYS A 101 14.05 1.89 0.97
C LYS A 101 15.37 2.60 0.67
N ALA A 102 16.10 2.12 -0.33
CA ALA A 102 17.39 2.68 -0.76
C ALA A 102 17.26 4.06 -1.43
N ASN A 103 16.11 4.33 -2.05
CA ASN A 103 15.86 5.56 -2.78
C ASN A 103 14.60 6.27 -2.24
N PRO A 104 14.65 6.82 -1.01
CA PRO A 104 13.56 7.61 -0.45
C PRO A 104 13.38 8.92 -1.23
N GLY A 105 12.26 9.63 -0.97
CA GLY A 105 12.03 10.99 -1.49
C GLY A 105 11.59 11.09 -2.96
N PRO A 106 11.02 12.23 -3.38
CA PRO A 106 10.63 12.49 -4.78
C PRO A 106 11.83 12.60 -5.73
N GLU A 107 12.96 13.12 -5.29
CA GLU A 107 14.18 13.34 -6.09
C GLU A 107 14.78 12.03 -6.63
N ASN A 108 14.67 10.92 -5.90
CA ASN A 108 15.14 9.60 -6.36
C ASN A 108 14.08 8.81 -7.15
N LYS A 109 13.07 9.48 -7.72
CA LYS A 109 11.95 8.81 -8.43
C LYS A 109 12.43 8.03 -9.66
N GLU A 110 13.31 8.58 -10.48
CA GLU A 110 13.81 7.89 -11.68
C GLU A 110 14.67 6.68 -11.31
N LYS A 111 15.60 6.81 -10.35
CA LYS A 111 16.37 5.66 -9.80
C LYS A 111 15.45 4.53 -9.31
N ARG A 112 14.34 4.87 -8.65
CA ARG A 112 13.33 3.86 -8.26
C ARG A 112 12.65 3.21 -9.46
N LYS A 113 12.32 3.97 -10.51
CA LYS A 113 11.70 3.41 -11.72
C LYS A 113 12.65 2.44 -12.40
N GLU A 114 13.91 2.82 -12.57
CA GLU A 114 14.97 1.98 -13.13
C GLU A 114 15.15 0.70 -12.32
N ALA A 115 15.32 0.79 -11.00
CA ALA A 115 15.46 -0.38 -10.13
C ALA A 115 14.23 -1.30 -10.16
N ARG A 116 13.01 -0.73 -10.28
CA ARG A 116 11.77 -1.52 -10.46
C ARG A 116 11.70 -2.18 -11.84
N ALA A 117 12.23 -1.55 -12.88
CA ALA A 117 12.31 -2.11 -14.23
C ALA A 117 13.33 -3.26 -14.27
N ALA A 118 14.51 -3.07 -13.67
CA ALA A 118 15.53 -4.10 -13.50
C ALA A 118 14.98 -5.31 -12.74
N ALA A 119 14.28 -5.10 -11.62
CA ALA A 119 13.64 -6.18 -10.86
C ALA A 119 12.60 -6.96 -11.69
N ARG A 120 11.86 -6.29 -12.60
CA ARG A 120 10.91 -6.95 -13.51
C ARG A 120 11.64 -7.79 -14.55
N LYS A 121 12.68 -7.25 -15.20
CA LYS A 121 13.48 -7.97 -16.18
C LYS A 121 14.10 -9.22 -15.57
N ALA A 122 14.74 -9.10 -14.41
CA ALA A 122 15.30 -10.23 -13.67
C ALA A 122 14.22 -11.29 -13.33
N SER A 123 13.00 -10.87 -12.99
CA SER A 123 11.90 -11.82 -12.76
C SER A 123 11.43 -12.52 -14.03
N GLU A 124 11.42 -11.84 -15.18
CA GLU A 124 11.07 -12.45 -16.47
C GLU A 124 12.12 -13.48 -16.91
N GLU A 125 13.40 -13.15 -16.76
CA GLU A 125 14.51 -14.08 -17.02
C GLU A 125 14.44 -15.30 -16.09
N ALA A 126 14.14 -15.11 -14.81
CA ALA A 126 13.98 -16.22 -13.87
C ALA A 126 12.80 -17.14 -14.26
N LEU A 127 11.68 -16.58 -14.72
CA LEU A 127 10.52 -17.36 -15.17
C LEU A 127 10.82 -18.19 -16.42
N LYS A 128 11.57 -17.63 -17.39
CA LYS A 128 11.97 -18.34 -18.63
C LYS A 128 12.76 -19.62 -18.38
N LYS A 129 13.41 -19.76 -17.22
CA LYS A 129 14.20 -20.96 -16.88
C LYS A 129 13.35 -22.20 -16.60
N PHE A 130 12.06 -22.06 -16.30
CA PHE A 130 11.21 -23.20 -15.89
C PHE A 130 9.79 -23.16 -16.46
N LEU A 131 9.45 -22.12 -17.24
CA LEU A 131 8.19 -22.01 -17.97
C LEU A 131 8.45 -22.14 -19.47
N LYS A 132 7.54 -22.82 -20.17
CA LYS A 132 7.55 -22.86 -21.64
C LYS A 132 7.33 -21.45 -22.21
N PRO A 133 7.81 -21.13 -23.43
CA PRO A 133 7.61 -19.82 -24.06
C PRO A 133 6.14 -19.38 -24.09
N GLU A 134 5.21 -20.29 -24.38
CA GLU A 134 3.77 -20.04 -24.37
C GLU A 134 3.25 -19.65 -22.99
N GLN A 135 3.72 -20.31 -21.94
CA GLN A 135 3.34 -20.01 -20.54
C GLN A 135 3.88 -18.64 -20.12
N VAL A 136 5.09 -18.27 -20.58
CA VAL A 136 5.66 -16.93 -20.36
C VAL A 136 4.83 -15.87 -21.06
N ALA A 137 4.39 -16.11 -22.31
CA ALA A 137 3.54 -15.19 -23.06
C ALA A 137 2.16 -15.00 -22.39
N ALA A 138 1.53 -16.07 -21.91
CA ALA A 138 0.29 -15.99 -21.14
C ALA A 138 0.47 -15.19 -19.83
N TYR A 139 1.59 -15.40 -19.13
CA TYR A 139 1.95 -14.66 -17.92
C TYR A 139 2.13 -13.16 -18.19
N THR A 140 2.87 -12.79 -19.25
CA THR A 140 3.13 -11.37 -19.59
C THR A 140 1.85 -10.66 -19.96
N LYS A 141 1.00 -11.26 -20.81
CA LYS A 141 -0.32 -10.73 -21.18
C LYS A 141 -1.18 -10.45 -19.95
N LEU A 142 -1.38 -11.43 -19.07
CA LEU A 142 -2.19 -11.26 -17.86
C LEU A 142 -1.63 -10.17 -16.92
N ARG A 143 -0.30 -10.07 -16.83
CA ARG A 143 0.37 -9.03 -16.05
C ARG A 143 0.11 -7.63 -16.61
N ASP A 144 0.14 -7.48 -17.93
CA ASP A 144 -0.10 -6.19 -18.59
C ASP A 144 -1.58 -5.81 -18.56
N GLU A 145 -2.51 -6.76 -18.68
CA GLU A 145 -3.93 -6.55 -18.41
C GLU A 145 -4.17 -6.03 -16.98
N TRP A 146 -3.54 -6.61 -15.96
CA TRP A 146 -3.63 -6.11 -14.59
C TRP A 146 -2.99 -4.73 -14.40
N ARG A 147 -2.00 -4.35 -15.21
CA ARG A 147 -1.44 -3.00 -15.22
C ARG A 147 -2.41 -2.03 -15.88
N ALA A 148 -2.96 -2.36 -17.05
CA ALA A 148 -3.96 -1.58 -17.76
C ALA A 148 -5.20 -1.35 -16.88
N LYS A 149 -5.75 -2.41 -16.27
CA LYS A 149 -6.90 -2.32 -15.36
C LYS A 149 -6.64 -1.41 -14.15
N ARG A 150 -5.41 -1.43 -13.60
CA ARG A 150 -5.03 -0.50 -12.52
C ARG A 150 -4.88 0.93 -13.02
N LYS A 151 -4.33 1.15 -14.23
CA LYS A 151 -4.22 2.46 -14.86
C LYS A 151 -5.61 3.05 -15.13
N ALA A 152 -6.49 2.30 -15.79
CA ALA A 152 -7.88 2.70 -16.07
C ALA A 152 -8.65 3.05 -14.80
N ARG A 153 -8.52 2.28 -13.71
CA ARG A 153 -9.13 2.61 -12.41
C ARG A 153 -8.64 3.94 -11.83
N ARG A 154 -7.36 4.26 -12.01
CA ARG A 154 -6.80 5.54 -11.55
C ARG A 154 -7.31 6.69 -12.41
N GLU A 155 -7.36 6.52 -13.72
CA GLU A 155 -7.90 7.52 -14.65
C GLU A 155 -9.38 7.79 -14.38
N ALA A 156 -10.20 6.74 -14.21
CA ALA A 156 -11.59 6.87 -13.83
C ALA A 156 -11.78 7.61 -12.49
N ARG A 157 -10.89 7.38 -11.51
CA ARG A 157 -10.90 8.12 -10.25
C ARG A 157 -10.52 9.59 -10.45
N ARG A 158 -9.51 9.88 -11.28
CA ARG A 158 -9.11 11.26 -11.61
C ARG A 158 -10.21 12.00 -12.32
N LYS A 159 -10.84 11.36 -13.32
CA LYS A 159 -11.98 11.89 -14.07
C LYS A 159 -13.12 12.25 -13.13
N ARG A 160 -13.54 11.33 -12.25
CA ARG A 160 -14.59 11.58 -11.26
C ARG A 160 -14.27 12.76 -10.33
N MET A 161 -13.02 12.86 -9.85
CA MET A 161 -12.62 13.98 -8.99
C MET A 161 -12.64 15.31 -9.74
N LYS A 162 -12.28 15.30 -11.04
CA LYS A 162 -12.35 16.48 -11.91
C LYS A 162 -13.80 16.89 -12.14
N GLU A 163 -14.67 15.95 -12.54
CA GLU A 163 -16.11 16.21 -12.72
C GLU A 163 -16.77 16.76 -11.44
N GLN A 164 -16.42 16.24 -10.27
CA GLN A 164 -16.92 16.73 -8.98
C GLN A 164 -16.46 18.15 -8.66
N PHE A 165 -15.25 18.52 -9.09
CA PHE A 165 -14.73 19.88 -8.95
C PHE A 165 -15.40 20.80 -9.96
N ASP A 166 -15.50 20.40 -11.23
CA ASP A 166 -16.15 21.17 -12.29
C ASP A 166 -17.64 21.41 -12.01
N ALA A 167 -18.34 20.45 -11.39
CA ALA A 167 -19.71 20.64 -10.93
C ALA A 167 -19.81 21.71 -9.85
N PHE A 168 -18.90 21.68 -8.87
CA PHE A 168 -18.82 22.69 -7.82
C PHE A 168 -18.50 24.09 -8.37
N THR A 169 -17.53 24.21 -9.29
CA THR A 169 -17.16 25.51 -9.86
C THR A 169 -18.32 26.15 -10.63
N LYS A 170 -19.12 25.34 -11.33
CA LYS A 170 -20.36 25.78 -11.99
C LYS A 170 -21.44 26.21 -11.00
N GLU A 171 -21.71 25.39 -9.97
CA GLU A 171 -22.71 25.67 -8.95
C GLU A 171 -22.39 26.94 -8.15
N ALA A 172 -21.12 27.12 -7.76
CA ALA A 172 -20.64 28.30 -7.05
C ALA A 172 -20.33 29.50 -7.97
N LYS A 173 -20.53 29.36 -9.30
CA LYS A 173 -20.28 30.39 -10.31
C LYS A 173 -18.91 31.06 -10.16
N LEU A 174 -17.85 30.25 -10.01
CA LEU A 174 -16.50 30.76 -9.77
C LEU A 174 -15.90 31.40 -11.03
N LYS A 175 -15.16 32.51 -10.85
CA LYS A 175 -14.39 33.14 -11.94
C LYS A 175 -13.21 32.24 -12.34
N PRO A 176 -12.73 32.28 -13.61
CA PRO A 176 -11.60 31.45 -14.05
C PRO A 176 -10.35 31.58 -13.17
N LYS A 177 -10.00 32.82 -12.77
CA LYS A 177 -8.86 33.07 -11.86
C LYS A 177 -9.04 32.41 -10.49
N GLN A 178 -10.25 32.42 -9.93
CA GLN A 178 -10.56 31.75 -8.66
C GLN A 178 -10.47 30.22 -8.80
N VAL A 179 -10.91 29.67 -9.94
CA VAL A 179 -10.81 28.23 -10.25
C VAL A 179 -9.35 27.77 -10.25
N GLU A 180 -8.45 28.53 -10.90
CA GLU A 180 -7.02 28.24 -10.94
C GLU A 180 -6.38 28.30 -9.55
N GLN A 181 -6.65 29.37 -8.79
CA GLN A 181 -6.16 29.54 -7.41
C GLN A 181 -6.64 28.41 -6.49
N LEU A 182 -7.93 28.06 -6.56
CA LEU A 182 -8.50 26.98 -5.78
C LEU A 182 -7.93 25.61 -6.18
N ALA A 183 -7.70 25.37 -7.48
CA ALA A 183 -7.08 24.14 -7.96
C ALA A 183 -5.63 24.00 -7.45
N ALA A 184 -4.87 25.10 -7.42
CA ALA A 184 -3.52 25.14 -6.86
C ALA A 184 -3.53 24.83 -5.35
N LEU A 185 -4.42 25.47 -4.59
CA LEU A 185 -4.62 25.20 -3.15
C LEU A 185 -4.97 23.73 -2.89
N MET A 186 -5.86 23.14 -3.69
CA MET A 186 -6.23 21.72 -3.57
C MET A 186 -5.06 20.77 -3.84
N LYS A 187 -4.17 21.12 -4.77
CA LYS A 187 -2.95 20.37 -5.07
C LYS A 187 -1.96 20.44 -3.91
N GLU A 188 -1.76 21.62 -3.34
CA GLU A 188 -0.92 21.84 -2.15
C GLU A 188 -1.46 21.06 -0.94
N ALA A 189 -2.76 21.19 -0.66
CA ALA A 189 -3.43 20.51 0.44
C ALA A 189 -3.31 18.98 0.31
N ARG A 190 -3.41 18.42 -0.90
CA ARG A 190 -3.20 16.98 -1.14
C ARG A 190 -1.78 16.53 -0.81
N LYS A 191 -0.76 17.35 -1.15
CA LYS A 191 0.64 17.07 -0.81
C LYS A 191 0.87 17.14 0.70
N ALA A 192 0.38 18.21 1.35
CA ALA A 192 0.47 18.41 2.80
C ALA A 192 -0.23 17.29 3.57
N HIS A 193 -1.45 16.94 3.17
CA HIS A 193 -2.18 15.82 3.76
C HIS A 193 -1.39 14.51 3.62
N ARG A 194 -0.82 14.21 2.44
CA ARG A 194 -0.01 13.00 2.23
C ARG A 194 1.23 12.94 3.13
N SER A 195 1.97 14.04 3.28
CA SER A 195 3.14 14.10 4.16
C SER A 195 2.73 13.98 5.63
N SER A 196 1.68 14.67 6.05
CA SER A 196 1.14 14.60 7.40
C SER A 196 0.63 13.20 7.76
N TRP A 197 0.03 12.44 6.83
CA TRP A 197 -0.32 11.03 7.09
C TRP A 197 0.85 10.13 7.41
N ARG A 198 2.04 10.41 6.84
CA ARG A 198 3.26 9.69 7.18
C ARG A 198 3.75 10.07 8.58
N LYS A 199 3.74 11.38 8.90
CA LYS A 199 4.11 11.90 10.22
C LYS A 199 3.15 11.45 11.32
N MET A 200 1.87 11.28 11.01
CA MET A 200 0.83 10.80 11.91
C MET A 200 0.90 9.29 12.20
N LYS A 201 1.82 8.56 11.57
CA LYS A 201 1.97 7.13 11.80
C LYS A 201 2.60 6.90 13.18
N GLY A 202 1.84 6.35 14.12
CA GLY A 202 2.29 6.11 15.50
C GLY A 202 1.75 7.11 16.50
N MET A 203 1.14 8.22 16.05
CA MET A 203 0.40 9.12 16.94
C MET A 203 -0.88 8.45 17.44
N ASP A 204 -1.30 8.81 18.66
CA ASP A 204 -2.56 8.38 19.24
C ASP A 204 -3.77 8.88 18.42
N ARG A 205 -4.98 8.45 18.81
CA ARG A 205 -6.19 8.76 18.05
C ARG A 205 -6.57 10.24 18.12
N GLU A 206 -6.42 10.87 19.28
CA GLU A 206 -6.81 12.26 19.52
C GLU A 206 -5.82 13.24 18.91
N ALA A 207 -4.50 13.00 19.03
CA ALA A 207 -3.50 13.81 18.32
C ALA A 207 -3.70 13.76 16.79
N ARG A 208 -4.05 12.60 16.24
CA ARG A 208 -4.40 12.49 14.81
C ARG A 208 -5.69 13.23 14.47
N LYS A 209 -6.66 13.32 15.37
CA LYS A 209 -7.90 14.08 15.16
C LYS A 209 -7.61 15.58 15.21
N ALA A 210 -6.86 16.05 16.19
CA ALA A 210 -6.41 17.43 16.34
C ALA A 210 -5.65 17.89 15.09
N LYS A 211 -4.62 17.15 14.67
CA LYS A 211 -3.82 17.48 13.47
C LYS A 211 -4.65 17.49 12.17
N ARG A 212 -5.66 16.62 12.06
CA ARG A 212 -6.59 16.65 10.92
C ARG A 212 -7.53 17.85 10.96
N LYS A 213 -7.93 18.31 12.15
CA LYS A 213 -8.73 19.53 12.33
C LYS A 213 -7.89 20.74 11.95
N GLU A 214 -6.69 20.87 12.52
CA GLU A 214 -5.73 21.94 12.20
C GLU A 214 -5.46 22.07 10.70
N MET A 215 -5.16 20.96 10.00
CA MET A 215 -4.97 21.00 8.53
C MET A 215 -6.23 21.41 7.76
N ARG A 216 -7.42 21.10 8.29
CA ARG A 216 -8.68 21.51 7.67
C ARG A 216 -8.88 23.01 7.85
N ASP A 217 -8.75 23.49 9.09
CA ASP A 217 -8.94 24.89 9.43
C ASP A 217 -7.94 25.79 8.68
N ALA A 218 -6.67 25.35 8.56
CA ALA A 218 -5.66 26.05 7.77
C ALA A 218 -6.00 26.09 6.27
N MET A 219 -6.58 25.03 5.72
CA MET A 219 -7.03 25.01 4.33
C MET A 219 -8.25 25.92 4.14
N ASP A 220 -9.22 25.85 5.05
CA ASP A 220 -10.44 26.65 5.00
C ASP A 220 -10.10 28.16 5.07
N ALA A 221 -9.13 28.56 5.90
CA ALA A 221 -8.61 29.92 5.93
C ALA A 221 -7.98 30.36 4.59
N LYS A 222 -7.23 29.48 3.91
CA LYS A 222 -6.67 29.78 2.58
C LYS A 222 -7.76 29.90 1.52
N VAL A 223 -8.79 29.05 1.57
CA VAL A 223 -9.90 29.08 0.61
C VAL A 223 -10.77 30.32 0.80
N LYS A 224 -11.03 30.75 2.04
CA LYS A 224 -11.79 31.97 2.33
C LYS A 224 -11.13 33.24 1.77
N LYS A 225 -9.80 33.25 1.57
CA LYS A 225 -9.10 34.39 0.92
C LYS A 225 -9.32 34.48 -0.59
N VAL A 226 -9.73 33.37 -1.22
CA VAL A 226 -9.92 33.27 -2.69
C VAL A 226 -11.40 33.36 -3.08
N LEU A 227 -12.28 32.93 -2.18
CA LEU A 227 -13.72 32.84 -2.39
C LEU A 227 -14.45 33.88 -1.55
N ASP A 228 -15.50 34.47 -2.12
CA ASP A 228 -16.42 35.33 -1.36
C ASP A 228 -17.21 34.49 -0.34
N ASP A 229 -17.82 35.11 0.68
CA ASP A 229 -18.50 34.37 1.78
C ASP A 229 -19.60 33.41 1.29
N LYS A 230 -20.36 33.80 0.26
CA LYS A 230 -21.39 32.95 -0.37
C LYS A 230 -20.74 31.72 -1.04
N GLN A 231 -19.65 31.92 -1.77
CA GLN A 231 -18.90 30.85 -2.45
C GLN A 231 -18.21 29.92 -1.44
N PHE A 232 -17.69 30.48 -0.35
CA PHE A 232 -17.09 29.72 0.74
C PHE A 232 -18.10 28.85 1.48
N THR A 233 -19.32 29.34 1.68
CA THR A 233 -20.42 28.54 2.25
C THR A 233 -20.77 27.36 1.34
N ALA A 234 -20.90 27.60 0.02
CA ALA A 234 -21.11 26.53 -0.96
C ALA A 234 -19.96 25.52 -0.96
N TYR A 235 -18.72 25.99 -0.80
CA TYR A 235 -17.54 25.14 -0.68
C TYR A 235 -17.61 24.21 0.54
N GLN A 236 -17.99 24.74 1.71
CA GLN A 236 -18.16 23.93 2.93
C GLN A 236 -19.25 22.87 2.77
N ALA A 237 -20.39 23.24 2.19
CA ALA A 237 -21.50 22.32 1.91
C ALA A 237 -21.07 21.19 0.96
N TRP A 238 -20.37 21.52 -0.14
CA TRP A 238 -19.79 20.54 -1.05
C TRP A 238 -18.84 19.57 -0.32
N HIS A 239 -18.00 20.08 0.58
CA HIS A 239 -17.07 19.26 1.35
C HIS A 239 -17.77 18.31 2.34
N GLU A 240 -18.85 18.76 2.98
CA GLU A 240 -19.67 17.92 3.87
C GLU A 240 -20.42 16.85 3.08
N LYS A 241 -21.00 17.19 1.92
CA LYS A 241 -21.64 16.21 1.01
C LYS A 241 -20.68 15.09 0.63
N MET A 242 -19.44 15.42 0.22
CA MET A 242 -18.41 14.42 -0.10
C MET A 242 -18.03 13.54 1.09
N ARG A 243 -18.11 14.08 2.32
CA ARG A 243 -17.86 13.34 3.56
C ARG A 243 -19.00 12.38 3.86
N GLN A 244 -20.25 12.82 3.72
CA GLN A 244 -21.44 11.99 3.87
C GLN A 244 -21.48 10.88 2.84
N ASP A 245 -21.24 11.15 1.55
CA ASP A 245 -21.17 10.14 0.49
C ASP A 245 -20.09 9.09 0.75
N ARG A 246 -18.97 9.51 1.34
CA ARG A 246 -17.92 8.59 1.76
C ARG A 246 -18.37 7.72 2.93
N ARG A 247 -19.04 8.31 3.93
CA ARG A 247 -19.60 7.58 5.08
C ARG A 247 -20.68 6.59 4.62
N LYS A 248 -21.60 6.99 3.74
CA LYS A 248 -22.64 6.15 3.15
C LYS A 248 -22.03 4.94 2.44
N ARG A 249 -21.10 5.16 1.50
CA ARG A 249 -20.39 4.06 0.82
C ARG A 249 -19.61 3.14 1.77
N TRP A 250 -19.09 3.69 2.86
CA TRP A 250 -18.44 2.88 3.91
C TRP A 250 -19.42 2.04 4.70
N ARG A 251 -20.60 2.59 5.03
CA ARG A 251 -21.70 1.86 5.69
C ARG A 251 -22.23 0.77 4.77
N GLU A 252 -22.54 1.08 3.51
CA GLU A 252 -23.00 0.09 2.52
C GLU A 252 -21.99 -1.04 2.34
N ARG A 253 -20.69 -0.73 2.24
CA ARG A 253 -19.65 -1.77 2.15
C ARG A 253 -19.47 -2.62 3.41
N ARG A 254 -19.87 -2.11 4.58
CA ARG A 254 -19.81 -2.83 5.86
C ARG A 254 -21.10 -3.59 6.14
N GLY A 255 -22.24 -3.07 5.71
CA GLY A 255 -23.57 -3.67 5.88
C GLY A 255 -23.91 -4.72 4.82
N ALA A 256 -23.57 -4.49 3.55
CA ALA A 256 -23.90 -5.40 2.44
C ALA A 256 -22.98 -6.65 2.36
N GLY A 257 -22.23 -6.96 3.41
CA GLY A 257 -21.41 -8.17 3.50
C GLY A 257 -21.29 -8.74 4.91
N GLY A 258 -22.25 -8.40 5.79
CA GLY A 258 -22.22 -8.69 7.23
C GLY A 258 -23.44 -9.42 7.77
N GLY A 259 -24.13 -10.21 6.94
CA GLY A 259 -25.29 -11.01 7.36
C GLY A 259 -25.19 -12.45 6.89
N THR A 260 -24.22 -13.21 7.42
CA THR A 260 -24.17 -14.70 7.51
C THR A 260 -22.78 -15.14 7.99
N GLY A 261 -22.46 -14.82 9.24
CA GLY A 261 -21.19 -15.20 9.85
C GLY A 261 -21.21 -14.94 11.34
N SER A 262 -22.16 -15.59 12.02
CA SER A 262 -22.18 -15.75 13.47
C SER A 262 -20.80 -16.19 13.96
N GLY A 263 -20.20 -15.45 14.88
CA GLY A 263 -18.84 -15.74 15.32
C GLY A 263 -18.23 -14.63 16.17
N SER A 264 -18.88 -14.39 17.32
CA SER A 264 -18.29 -14.02 18.61
C SER A 264 -17.22 -12.92 18.66
N GLY A 265 -17.64 -11.78 19.25
CA GLY A 265 -16.96 -11.05 20.32
C GLY A 265 -15.43 -10.95 20.30
N GLY A 266 -14.93 -9.74 20.12
CA GLY A 266 -13.55 -9.42 20.48
C GLY A 266 -13.16 -8.02 20.06
N ASP A 267 -13.13 -7.12 21.04
CA ASP A 267 -12.59 -5.77 21.04
C ASP A 267 -11.48 -5.55 20.01
N SER A 268 -11.86 -5.03 18.85
CA SER A 268 -10.91 -4.54 17.86
C SER A 268 -10.86 -3.02 17.97
N ASP A 269 -9.92 -2.54 18.77
CA ASP A 269 -9.41 -1.18 18.72
C ASP A 269 -9.07 -0.80 17.27
N GLY A 270 -10.05 -0.18 16.59
CA GLY A 270 -10.00 1.19 16.08
C GLY A 270 -8.86 1.61 15.13
N ALA A 271 -7.87 0.78 14.84
CA ALA A 271 -6.83 1.04 13.87
C ALA A 271 -7.26 0.46 12.52
N GLY A 272 -8.35 1.03 11.99
CA GLY A 272 -8.74 0.87 10.59
C GLY A 272 -7.53 1.21 9.73
N ALA A 273 -6.83 0.17 9.27
CA ALA A 273 -5.89 0.26 8.17
C ALA A 273 -6.73 0.57 6.94
N ALA A 274 -7.12 1.84 6.80
CA ALA A 274 -7.49 2.44 5.53
C ALA A 274 -6.52 1.87 4.52
N ALA A 275 -7.04 1.22 3.47
CA ALA A 275 -6.24 0.74 2.36
C ALA A 275 -5.22 1.84 2.07
N GLY A 276 -3.97 1.59 2.46
CA GLY A 276 -2.96 2.63 2.53
C GLY A 276 -2.95 3.30 1.17
N PRO A 277 -2.86 4.64 1.10
CA PRO A 277 -2.99 5.37 -0.14
C PRO A 277 -2.15 4.62 -1.17
N ASP A 278 -2.82 4.02 -2.15
CA ASP A 278 -2.16 3.45 -3.32
C ASP A 278 -1.20 4.55 -3.74
N ASP A 279 0.10 4.29 -3.56
CA ASP A 279 1.13 5.32 -3.53
C ASP A 279 1.12 6.00 -4.91
N ASP A 280 0.31 7.06 -5.03
CA ASP A 280 0.06 7.89 -6.20
C ASP A 280 1.30 8.78 -6.45
N SER A 281 2.49 8.24 -6.19
CA SER A 281 3.80 8.89 -6.42
C SER A 281 4.34 8.59 -7.82
N ASP A 282 3.66 7.75 -8.60
CA ASP A 282 4.18 7.30 -9.89
C ASP A 282 3.75 8.16 -11.10
N ASN A 283 2.90 9.19 -10.97
CA ASN A 283 2.53 10.00 -12.15
C ASN A 283 2.01 11.41 -11.83
N GLU A 284 2.92 12.31 -11.48
CA GLU A 284 3.00 13.68 -12.02
C GLU A 284 4.45 13.87 -12.49
#